data_AF-A0A0F8Y7B0-F1
#
_entry.id   AF-A0A0F8Y7B0-F1
#
_cell.length_a   1.000
_cell.length_b   1.000
_cell.length_c   1.000
_cell.angle_alpha   90.00
_cell.angle_beta   90.00
_cell.angle_gamma   90.00
#
_symmetry.space_group_name_H-M   'P 1'
#
loop_
_entity.id
_entity.type
_entity.pdbx_description
1 polymer ?
#
loop_
_entity_poly.entity_id
_entity_poly.type
_entity_poly.pdbx_seq_one_letter_code
_entity_poly.pdbx_strand_id
1 'polypeptide(L)'
;MSLEREYSEISTDWRHRDNLTWQIPSILITIGGGLVAAAFLLEIDPQYLILVRSTLLLFDASLSFCLTHALGQNIFYQVGSSKALEWIIGGKECQKKKILGVKCRRIINPKDDLDLSRKEICKFLKHELRGSTILFILCIIITVSLFCLFFYVLFF
;
A
#
# COMPACT_ATOMS: atom_id res chain seq x y z
N MET A 1 0.23 -15.42 27.49
CA MET A 1 -0.65 -14.44 26.85
C MET A 1 -1.90 -15.21 26.46
N SER A 2 -3.11 -14.74 26.78
CA SER A 2 -4.33 -15.50 26.43
C SER A 2 -4.55 -15.45 24.93
N LEU A 3 -4.96 -16.57 24.33
CA LEU A 3 -5.20 -16.73 22.89
C LEU A 3 -6.23 -15.71 22.37
N GLU A 4 -7.18 -15.34 23.24
CA GLU A 4 -8.17 -14.29 23.01
C GLU A 4 -7.56 -12.88 22.85
N ARG A 5 -6.51 -12.54 23.62
CA ARG A 5 -5.79 -11.25 23.46
C ARG A 5 -5.01 -11.21 22.15
N GLU A 6 -4.32 -12.28 21.80
CA GLU A 6 -3.53 -12.36 20.56
C GLU A 6 -4.42 -12.27 19.32
N TYR A 7 -5.57 -12.95 19.32
CA TYR A 7 -6.58 -12.80 18.28
C TYR A 7 -7.11 -11.35 18.17
N SER A 8 -7.44 -10.73 19.31
CA SER A 8 -7.98 -9.36 19.33
C SER A 8 -6.98 -8.35 18.77
N GLU A 9 -5.70 -8.47 19.10
CA GLU A 9 -4.64 -7.59 18.59
C GLU A 9 -4.48 -7.74 17.06
N ILE A 10 -4.34 -8.99 16.57
CA ILE A 10 -4.15 -9.27 15.14
C ILE A 10 -5.39 -8.84 14.32
N SER A 11 -6.60 -9.07 14.85
CA SER A 11 -7.84 -8.69 14.17
C SER A 11 -8.01 -7.17 14.07
N THR A 12 -7.60 -6.42 15.10
CA THR A 12 -7.63 -4.95 15.11
C THR A 12 -6.63 -4.40 14.09
N ASP A 13 -5.41 -4.92 14.07
CA ASP A 13 -4.38 -4.54 13.10
C ASP A 13 -4.80 -4.83 11.66
N TRP A 14 -5.45 -5.98 11.43
CA TRP A 14 -5.97 -6.35 10.11
C TRP A 14 -7.02 -5.34 9.62
N ARG A 15 -8.00 -5.01 10.47
CA ARG A 15 -9.06 -4.03 10.14
C ARG A 15 -8.51 -2.64 9.89
N HIS A 16 -7.53 -2.22 10.67
CA HIS A 16 -6.90 -0.92 10.48
C HIS A 16 -6.20 -0.83 9.12
N ARG A 17 -5.48 -1.88 8.72
CA ARG A 17 -4.82 -1.95 7.41
C ARG A 17 -5.82 -2.04 6.27
N ASP A 18 -6.92 -2.75 6.43
CA ASP A 18 -7.99 -2.80 5.43
C ASP A 18 -8.57 -1.40 5.18
N ASN A 19 -8.88 -0.65 6.24
CA ASN A 19 -9.35 0.74 6.10
C ASN A 19 -8.35 1.61 5.32
N LEU A 20 -7.05 1.52 5.62
CA LEU A 20 -6.02 2.28 4.91
C LEU A 20 -5.95 1.89 3.42
N THR A 21 -6.13 0.61 3.10
CA THR A 21 -6.14 0.12 1.71
C THR A 21 -7.23 0.79 0.87
N TRP A 22 -8.37 1.12 1.46
CA TRP A 22 -9.47 1.83 0.78
C TRP A 22 -9.32 3.36 0.80
N GLN A 23 -8.71 3.93 1.84
CA GLN A 23 -8.54 5.39 1.96
C GLN A 23 -7.44 5.94 1.06
N ILE A 24 -6.33 5.20 0.90
CA ILE A 24 -5.16 5.68 0.13
C ILE A 24 -5.53 6.06 -1.32
N PRO A 25 -6.26 5.22 -2.09
CA PRO A 25 -6.69 5.58 -3.43
C PRO A 25 -7.55 6.85 -3.48
N SER A 26 -8.46 7.05 -2.50
CA SER A 26 -9.29 8.26 -2.42
C SER A 26 -8.44 9.52 -2.20
N ILE A 27 -7.47 9.46 -1.28
CA ILE A 27 -6.54 10.57 -1.02
C ILE A 27 -5.75 10.91 -2.28
N LEU A 28 -5.26 9.89 -2.98
CA LEU A 28 -4.49 10.03 -4.22
C LEU A 28 -5.31 10.73 -5.30
N ILE A 29 -6.57 10.32 -5.51
CA ILE A 29 -7.45 10.94 -6.50
C ILE A 29 -7.81 12.38 -6.11
N THR A 30 -8.13 12.65 -4.84
CA THR A 30 -8.55 13.98 -4.40
C THR A 30 -7.40 14.98 -4.44
N ILE A 31 -6.25 14.64 -3.83
CA ILE A 31 -5.10 15.55 -3.79
C ILE A 31 -4.46 15.64 -5.17
N GLY A 32 -4.23 14.50 -5.84
CA GLY A 32 -3.57 14.50 -7.14
C GLY A 32 -4.43 15.12 -8.24
N GLY A 33 -5.73 14.84 -8.26
CA GLY A 33 -6.66 15.53 -9.15
C GLY A 33 -6.65 17.05 -8.94
N GLY A 34 -6.57 17.51 -7.68
CA GLY A 34 -6.43 18.92 -7.35
C GLY A 34 -5.12 19.53 -7.84
N LEU A 35 -3.99 18.83 -7.70
CA LEU A 35 -2.68 19.30 -8.15
C LEU A 35 -2.57 19.35 -9.68
N VAL A 36 -3.08 18.34 -10.38
CA VAL A 36 -3.17 18.34 -11.85
C VAL A 36 -4.06 19.49 -12.32
N ALA A 37 -5.23 19.67 -11.71
CA ALA A 37 -6.11 20.78 -12.03
C ALA A 37 -5.41 22.14 -11.80
N ALA A 38 -4.72 22.30 -10.67
CA ALA A 38 -3.95 23.51 -10.37
C ALA A 38 -2.83 23.75 -11.40
N ALA A 39 -2.13 22.71 -11.84
CA ALA A 39 -1.05 22.84 -12.82
C ALA A 39 -1.55 23.39 -14.17
N PHE A 40 -2.74 22.99 -14.62
CA PHE A 40 -3.25 23.36 -15.95
C PHE A 40 -4.27 24.50 -15.96
N LEU A 41 -5.04 24.70 -14.88
CA LEU A 41 -6.10 25.69 -14.82
C LEU A 41 -5.69 27.00 -14.15
N LEU A 42 -4.60 27.03 -13.38
CA LEU A 42 -4.10 28.29 -12.84
C LEU A 42 -3.50 29.14 -13.97
N GLU A 43 -3.95 30.39 -14.03
CA GLU A 43 -3.35 31.42 -14.87
C GLU A 43 -1.99 31.82 -14.28
N ILE A 44 -0.93 31.19 -14.79
CA ILE A 44 0.45 31.43 -14.37
C ILE A 44 1.14 32.28 -15.42
N ASP A 45 1.96 33.23 -14.97
CA ASP A 45 2.82 34.03 -15.86
C ASP A 45 3.64 33.11 -16.78
N PRO A 46 3.65 33.35 -18.11
CA PRO A 46 4.42 32.55 -19.07
C PRO A 46 5.89 32.32 -18.68
N GLN A 47 6.53 33.27 -17.98
CA GLN A 47 7.92 33.15 -17.53
C GLN A 47 8.12 32.03 -16.51
N TYR A 48 7.12 31.75 -15.67
CA TYR A 48 7.20 30.74 -14.60
C TYR A 48 6.37 29.49 -14.89
N LEU A 49 5.64 29.46 -16.00
CA LEU A 49 4.67 28.42 -16.33
C LEU A 49 5.28 27.00 -16.30
N ILE A 50 6.43 26.79 -16.95
CA ILE A 50 7.11 25.48 -16.97
C ILE A 50 7.55 25.09 -15.56
N LEU A 51 8.16 26.02 -14.82
CA LEU A 51 8.65 25.77 -13.47
C LEU A 51 7.52 25.38 -12.51
N VAL A 52 6.42 26.14 -12.49
CA VAL A 52 5.29 25.88 -11.59
C VAL A 52 4.60 24.57 -11.96
N ARG A 53 4.34 24.31 -13.25
CA ARG A 53 3.70 23.08 -13.70
C ARG A 53 4.54 21.84 -13.40
N SER A 54 5.82 21.88 -13.75
CA SER A 54 6.74 20.76 -13.48
C SER A 54 6.89 20.51 -11.97
N THR A 55 6.93 21.55 -11.15
CA THR A 55 6.99 21.41 -9.69
C THR A 55 5.73 20.76 -9.11
N LEU A 56 4.54 21.23 -9.54
CA LEU A 56 3.26 20.66 -9.09
C LEU A 56 3.11 19.20 -9.52
N LEU A 57 3.43 18.88 -10.78
CA LEU A 57 3.37 17.51 -11.30
C LEU A 57 4.40 16.59 -10.65
N LEU A 58 5.61 17.07 -10.38
CA LEU A 58 6.63 16.29 -9.67
C LEU A 58 6.21 16.01 -8.23
N PHE A 59 5.63 17.00 -7.55
CA PHE A 59 5.11 16.84 -6.20
C PHE A 59 3.97 15.81 -6.18
N ASP A 60 3.04 15.89 -7.13
CA ASP A 60 1.94 14.94 -7.25
C ASP A 60 2.43 13.52 -7.57
N ALA A 61 3.32 13.37 -8.56
CA ALA A 61 3.91 12.08 -8.91
C ALA A 61 4.66 11.44 -7.73
N SER A 62 5.40 12.24 -6.96
CA SER A 62 6.14 11.78 -5.78
C SER A 62 5.20 11.36 -4.65
N LEU A 63 4.14 12.13 -4.39
CA LEU A 63 3.12 11.80 -3.40
C LEU A 63 2.38 10.50 -3.79
N SER A 64 1.97 10.41 -5.06
CA SER A 64 1.32 9.23 -5.64
C SER A 64 2.20 7.98 -5.54
N PHE A 65 3.51 8.10 -5.78
CA PHE A 65 4.47 7.02 -5.58
C PHE A 65 4.56 6.57 -4.12
N CYS A 66 4.72 7.51 -3.18
CA CYS A 66 4.78 7.20 -1.74
C CYS A 66 3.51 6.51 -1.25
N LEU A 67 2.34 6.99 -1.66
CA LEU A 67 1.04 6.42 -1.32
C LEU A 67 0.86 5.03 -1.94
N THR A 68 1.22 4.85 -3.21
CA THR A 68 1.19 3.54 -3.87
C THR A 68 2.11 2.54 -3.18
N HIS A 69 3.32 2.96 -2.80
CA HIS A 69 4.24 2.12 -2.03
C HIS A 69 3.67 1.74 -0.66
N ALA A 70 3.09 2.70 0.08
CA ALA A 70 2.43 2.44 1.35
C ALA A 70 1.24 1.47 1.22
N LEU A 71 0.46 1.60 0.14
CA LEU A 71 -0.63 0.67 -0.19
C LEU A 71 -0.09 -0.76 -0.42
N GLY A 72 1.00 -0.89 -1.17
CA GLY A 72 1.65 -2.18 -1.40
C GLY A 72 2.13 -2.83 -0.10
N GLN A 73 2.73 -2.05 0.80
CA GLN A 73 3.12 -2.53 2.13
C GLN A 73 1.90 -2.98 2.95
N ASN A 74 0.83 -2.18 2.96
CA ASN A 74 -0.39 -2.51 3.71
C ASN A 74 -1.04 -3.80 3.21
N ILE A 75 -1.14 -3.98 1.89
CA ILE A 75 -1.66 -5.22 1.30
C ILE A 75 -0.78 -6.41 1.71
N PHE A 76 0.55 -6.27 1.65
CA PHE A 76 1.46 -7.34 2.06
C PHE A 76 1.26 -7.74 3.53
N TYR A 77 1.19 -6.77 4.44
CA TYR A 77 0.94 -7.04 5.86
C TYR A 77 -0.46 -7.60 6.11
N GLN A 78 -1.46 -7.16 5.37
CA GLN A 78 -2.84 -7.67 5.46
C GLN A 78 -2.90 -9.17 5.13
N VAL A 79 -2.18 -9.61 4.08
CA VAL A 79 -2.05 -11.04 3.75
C VAL A 79 -1.39 -11.83 4.89
N GLY A 80 -0.33 -11.29 5.50
CA GLY A 80 0.34 -11.91 6.64
C GLY A 80 -0.59 -12.05 7.86
N SER A 81 -1.33 -10.99 8.18
CA SER A 81 -2.31 -10.99 9.27
C SER A 81 -3.49 -11.94 9.01
N SER A 82 -4.00 -12.03 7.77
CA SER A 82 -5.05 -13.00 7.42
C SER A 82 -4.61 -14.43 7.69
N LYS A 83 -3.40 -14.81 7.25
CA LYS A 83 -2.85 -16.16 7.47
C LYS A 83 -2.62 -16.46 8.95
N ALA A 84 -2.15 -15.48 9.72
CA ALA A 84 -2.01 -15.63 11.17
C ALA A 84 -3.38 -15.87 11.84
N LEU A 85 -4.42 -15.15 11.41
CA LEU A 85 -5.78 -15.32 11.92
C LEU A 85 -6.35 -16.71 11.59
N GLU A 86 -6.15 -17.18 10.36
CA GLU A 86 -6.55 -18.54 9.92
C GLU A 86 -5.90 -19.63 10.77
N TRP A 87 -4.63 -19.48 11.14
CA TRP A 87 -3.93 -20.44 11.99
C TRP A 87 -4.48 -20.50 13.41
N ILE A 88 -4.81 -19.33 13.98
CA ILE A 88 -5.43 -19.24 15.31
C ILE A 88 -6.83 -19.88 15.30
N ILE A 89 -7.66 -19.57 14.29
CA ILE A 89 -9.02 -20.12 14.16
C ILE A 89 -9.00 -21.63 13.88
N GLY A 90 -8.05 -22.10 13.06
CA GLY A 90 -7.93 -23.50 12.68
C GLY A 90 -7.47 -24.44 13.78
N GLY A 91 -7.28 -23.97 15.02
CA GLY A 91 -6.86 -24.79 16.16
C GLY A 91 -5.49 -25.44 15.97
N LYS A 92 -4.71 -25.01 14.98
CA LYS A 92 -3.32 -25.41 14.81
C LYS A 92 -2.52 -24.65 15.85
N GLU A 93 -2.57 -25.13 17.09
CA GLU A 93 -1.57 -24.79 18.09
C GLU A 93 -0.21 -24.90 17.41
N CYS A 94 0.57 -23.83 17.54
CA CYS A 94 1.89 -23.71 16.96
C CYS A 94 2.76 -24.86 17.50
N GLN A 95 2.70 -26.04 16.86
CA GLN A 95 3.55 -27.17 17.16
C GLN A 95 4.95 -26.78 16.73
N LYS A 96 5.65 -26.14 17.68
CA LYS A 96 7.10 -26.02 17.80
C LYS A 96 7.85 -26.13 16.46
N LYS A 97 8.19 -24.97 15.90
CA LYS A 97 9.61 -24.67 15.83
C LYS A 97 9.93 -23.64 16.92
N LYS A 98 10.68 -24.10 17.93
CA LYS A 98 11.41 -23.27 18.88
C LYS A 98 12.15 -22.17 18.10
N ILE A 99 11.61 -20.97 18.05
CA ILE A 99 12.38 -19.76 17.78
C ILE A 99 12.05 -18.81 18.92
N LEU A 100 12.83 -18.99 19.99
CA LEU A 100 13.07 -18.10 21.13
C LEU A 100 11.87 -17.49 21.89
N GLY A 101 11.91 -17.62 23.21
CA GLY A 101 11.00 -16.98 24.16
C GLY A 101 11.13 -15.46 24.18
N VAL A 102 10.70 -14.81 23.11
CA VAL A 102 10.58 -13.36 22.99
C VAL A 102 9.15 -13.11 22.52
N LYS A 103 8.47 -12.23 23.27
CA LYS A 103 7.23 -11.52 22.93
C LYS A 103 6.76 -11.79 21.50
N CYS A 104 5.51 -12.25 21.35
CA CYS A 104 4.78 -12.25 20.07
C CYS A 104 4.48 -10.80 19.62
N ARG A 105 5.52 -9.96 19.54
CA ARG A 105 5.63 -8.87 18.60
C ARG A 105 6.42 -9.52 17.46
N ARG A 106 5.75 -10.32 16.64
CA ARG A 106 6.34 -10.89 15.44
C ARG A 106 6.66 -9.71 14.53
N ILE A 107 7.84 -9.12 14.71
CA ILE A 107 8.49 -8.33 13.68
C ILE A 107 8.64 -9.34 12.56
N ILE A 108 7.73 -9.30 11.59
CA ILE A 108 7.83 -10.07 10.35
C ILE A 108 9.21 -9.75 9.83
N ASN A 109 10.14 -10.70 9.99
CA ASN A 109 11.50 -10.51 9.55
C ASN A 109 11.45 -10.85 8.06
N PRO A 110 11.50 -9.85 7.17
CA PRO A 110 11.12 -10.05 5.78
C PRO A 110 11.90 -11.20 5.16
N LYS A 111 13.18 -11.39 5.51
CA LYS A 111 14.05 -12.44 4.96
C LYS A 111 13.62 -13.88 5.29
N ASP A 112 13.09 -14.15 6.48
CA ASP A 112 12.77 -15.53 6.90
C ASP A 112 11.31 -15.91 6.61
N ASP A 113 10.38 -14.94 6.61
CA ASP A 113 9.00 -15.12 6.16
C ASP A 113 8.85 -14.90 4.62
N LEU A 114 9.90 -14.49 3.91
CA LEU A 114 9.93 -14.35 2.43
C LEU A 114 9.76 -15.69 1.69
N ASP A 115 9.95 -16.81 2.40
CA ASP A 115 9.68 -18.16 1.91
C ASP A 115 8.22 -18.61 2.11
N LEU A 116 7.32 -17.73 2.58
CA LEU A 116 5.93 -17.80 2.14
C LEU A 116 5.94 -17.54 0.63
N SER A 117 6.08 -18.64 -0.11
CA SER A 117 6.28 -18.69 -1.56
C SER A 117 5.51 -17.57 -2.25
N ARG A 118 6.19 -16.73 -3.03
CA ARG A 118 5.54 -15.69 -3.88
C ARG A 118 4.26 -16.20 -4.57
N LYS A 119 4.19 -17.51 -4.87
CA LYS A 119 3.01 -18.20 -5.39
C LYS A 119 1.79 -18.13 -4.46
N GLU A 120 1.95 -18.31 -3.15
CA GLU A 120 0.85 -18.19 -2.19
C GLU A 120 0.38 -16.75 -2.03
N ILE A 121 1.29 -15.77 -2.00
CA ILE A 121 0.94 -14.35 -1.97
C ILE A 121 0.16 -14.00 -3.25
N CYS A 122 0.65 -14.41 -4.42
CA CYS A 122 -0.06 -14.24 -5.69
C CYS A 122 -1.43 -14.93 -5.71
N LYS A 123 -1.56 -16.12 -5.11
CA LYS A 123 -2.84 -16.85 -5.06
C LYS A 123 -3.85 -16.13 -4.18
N PHE A 124 -3.42 -15.64 -3.02
CA PHE A 124 -4.24 -14.90 -2.07
C PHE A 124 -4.67 -13.54 -2.64
N LEU A 125 -3.76 -12.82 -3.29
CA LEU A 125 -4.06 -11.58 -4.04
C LEU A 125 -5.09 -11.80 -5.15
N LYS A 126 -4.97 -12.90 -5.91
CA LYS A 126 -5.87 -13.21 -7.03
C LYS A 126 -7.28 -13.66 -6.60
N HIS A 127 -7.42 -14.26 -5.41
CA HIS A 127 -8.67 -14.92 -5.01
C HIS A 127 -9.42 -14.21 -3.90
N GLU A 128 -8.73 -13.61 -2.93
CA GLU A 128 -9.37 -12.98 -1.75
C GLU A 128 -9.27 -11.45 -1.75
N LEU A 129 -8.21 -10.88 -2.32
CA LEU A 129 -7.97 -9.43 -2.35
C LEU A 129 -8.12 -8.82 -3.76
N ARG A 130 -9.09 -9.31 -4.55
CA ARG A 130 -9.31 -8.80 -5.92
C ARG A 130 -9.53 -7.28 -5.95
N GLY A 131 -10.33 -6.76 -5.03
CA GLY A 131 -10.60 -5.31 -4.93
C GLY A 131 -9.33 -4.50 -4.67
N SER A 132 -8.60 -4.85 -3.62
CA SER A 132 -7.34 -4.17 -3.23
C SER A 132 -6.25 -4.30 -4.29
N THR A 133 -6.18 -5.43 -5.00
CA THR A 133 -5.23 -5.64 -6.09
C THR A 133 -5.55 -4.76 -7.30
N ILE A 134 -6.83 -4.63 -7.65
CA ILE A 134 -7.27 -3.72 -8.74
C ILE A 134 -6.95 -2.27 -8.36
N LEU A 135 -7.25 -1.86 -7.14
CA LEU A 135 -6.92 -0.52 -6.64
C LEU A 135 -5.42 -0.25 -6.69
N PHE A 136 -4.60 -1.21 -6.27
CA PHE A 136 -3.15 -1.09 -6.33
C PHE A 136 -2.64 -0.94 -7.77
N ILE A 137 -3.16 -1.73 -8.71
CA ILE A 137 -2.83 -1.59 -10.14
C ILE A 137 -3.23 -0.20 -10.67
N LEU A 138 -4.42 0.29 -10.31
CA LEU A 138 -4.87 1.62 -10.68
C LEU A 138 -3.94 2.72 -10.13
N CYS A 139 -3.53 2.62 -8.86
CA CYS A 139 -2.58 3.57 -8.26
C CYS A 139 -1.21 3.55 -8.97
N ILE A 140 -0.71 2.37 -9.38
CA ILE A 140 0.50 2.26 -10.20
C ILE A 140 0.32 2.98 -11.53
N ILE A 141 -0.80 2.74 -12.23
CA ILE A 141 -1.08 3.39 -13.52
C ILE A 141 -1.09 4.90 -13.36
N ILE A 142 -1.79 5.43 -12.35
CA ILE A 142 -1.85 6.88 -12.09
C ILE A 142 -0.45 7.43 -11.81
N THR A 143 0.33 6.76 -10.95
CA THR A 143 1.71 7.17 -10.64
C THR A 143 2.57 7.27 -11.90
N VAL A 144 2.54 6.24 -12.75
CA VAL A 144 3.30 6.21 -14.01
C VAL A 144 2.84 7.31 -14.95
N SER A 145 1.53 7.50 -15.12
CA SER A 145 0.96 8.57 -15.95
C SER A 145 1.39 9.96 -15.48
N LEU A 146 1.43 10.21 -14.17
CA LEU A 146 1.90 11.48 -13.61
C LEU A 146 3.38 11.74 -13.90
N PHE A 147 4.25 10.73 -13.76
CA PHE A 147 5.65 10.86 -14.16
C PHE A 147 5.81 11.11 -15.66
N CYS A 148 5.06 10.40 -16.50
CA CYS A 148 5.06 10.66 -17.95
C CYS A 148 4.63 12.09 -18.26
N LEU A 149 3.60 12.61 -17.60
CA LEU A 149 3.12 13.97 -17.78
C LEU A 149 4.13 15.02 -17.30
N PHE A 150 4.79 14.76 -16.17
CA PHE A 150 5.90 15.58 -15.68
C PHE A 150 7.03 15.67 -16.71
N PHE A 151 7.50 14.54 -17.24
CA PHE A 151 8.55 14.53 -18.25
C PHE A 151 8.09 15.22 -19.53
N TYR A 152 6.83 15.02 -19.94
CA TYR A 152 6.28 15.70 -21.10
C TYR A 152 6.37 17.23 -20.95
N VAL A 153 5.87 17.79 -19.83
CA VAL A 153 5.91 19.24 -19.56
C VAL A 153 7.34 19.78 -19.39
N LEU A 154 8.28 18.95 -18.94
CA LEU A 154 9.67 19.37 -18.77
C LEU A 154 10.41 19.50 -20.11
N PHE A 155 10.07 18.68 -21.10
CA PHE A 155 10.80 18.59 -22.36
C PHE A 155 10.06 19.18 -23.58
N PHE A 156 8.74 19.39 -23.49
CA PHE A 156 7.89 19.90 -24.57
C PHE A 156 7.00 21.04 -24.07
#